data_AF-A0A974HZ56-F1
#
_entry.id   AF-A0A974HZ56-F1
#
_cell.length_a   1.000
_cell.length_b   1.000
_cell.length_c   1.000
_cell.angle_alpha   90.00
_cell.angle_beta   90.00
_cell.angle_gamma   90.00
#
_symmetry.space_group_name_H-M   'P 1'
#
loop_
_entity.id
_entity.type
_entity.pdbx_description
1 polymer ?
#
loop_
_entity_poly.entity_id
_entity_poly.type
_entity_poly.pdbx_seq_one_letter_code
_entity_poly.pdbx_strand_id
1 'polypeptide(L)'
;MAKKSKDPRVTFVTQYDVLSKHMNGILKKHWYILRGLYPMVREFALPPLILYKRGRTIGSKLTRTLVHKETIQKDTFLGTKNNGMYPYLNCKQCKYVMKTFKHPGTGEIIEIYGYHTCLTQFVVYAIVCPCGMIYFGETVQKVKSRISQHKSPIEMGNVGLQLSKHFKEKGHTAEQLRFTVLEMVPPLERGGDRELRLKQREVWWINKLNSLHPHGLNKDYNLYLFL
;
A
#
# COMPACT_ATOMS: atom_id res chain seq x y z
N MET A 1 -17.57 15.26 -37.00
CA MET A 1 -16.09 15.39 -36.96
C MET A 1 -15.64 16.37 -38.03
N ALA A 2 -15.41 17.64 -37.67
CA ALA A 2 -14.90 18.64 -38.61
C ALA A 2 -13.37 18.72 -38.49
N LYS A 3 -12.64 18.45 -39.59
CA LYS A 3 -11.19 18.68 -39.68
C LYS A 3 -10.93 20.18 -39.53
N LYS A 4 -10.36 20.61 -38.39
CA LYS A 4 -9.86 21.97 -38.22
C LYS A 4 -8.79 22.25 -39.31
N SER A 5 -9.02 23.31 -40.09
CA SER A 5 -8.05 23.91 -40.99
C SER A 5 -6.73 24.14 -40.25
N LYS A 6 -5.63 23.55 -40.74
CA LYS A 6 -4.29 23.76 -40.19
C LYS A 6 -3.81 25.15 -40.62
N ASP A 7 -3.71 26.05 -39.65
CA ASP A 7 -3.01 27.32 -39.79
C ASP A 7 -1.57 27.06 -40.32
N PRO A 8 -1.09 27.75 -41.37
CA PRO A 8 0.21 27.48 -42.01
C PRO A 8 1.43 27.89 -41.16
N ARG A 9 1.23 28.25 -39.89
CA ARG A 9 2.31 28.69 -38.98
C ARG A 9 3.25 27.53 -38.63
N VAL A 10 4.54 27.74 -38.89
CA VAL A 10 5.61 26.81 -38.49
C VAL A 10 5.58 26.61 -36.98
N THR A 11 5.61 25.35 -36.54
CA THR A 11 5.66 25.02 -35.11
C THR A 11 7.11 24.70 -34.71
N PHE A 12 7.64 25.47 -33.77
CA PHE A 12 8.98 25.26 -33.21
C PHE A 12 8.86 24.60 -31.84
N VAL A 13 9.24 23.32 -31.74
CA VAL A 13 9.09 22.54 -30.51
C VAL A 13 10.43 22.45 -29.78
N THR A 14 10.52 23.02 -28.57
CA THR A 14 11.72 22.96 -27.72
C THR A 14 11.42 22.39 -26.34
N GLN A 15 12.44 22.15 -25.53
CA GLN A 15 12.27 21.78 -24.13
C GLN A 15 12.10 23.04 -23.27
N TYR A 16 11.15 23.02 -22.32
CA TYR A 16 10.98 24.13 -21.38
C TYR A 16 12.20 24.26 -20.46
N ASP A 17 12.72 25.48 -20.39
CA ASP A 17 13.82 25.90 -19.52
C ASP A 17 13.58 27.34 -19.03
N VAL A 18 14.29 27.78 -18.00
CA VAL A 18 14.17 29.14 -17.43
C VAL A 18 14.40 30.22 -18.50
N LEU A 19 15.32 29.96 -19.44
CA LEU A 19 15.65 30.87 -20.54
C LEU A 19 14.65 30.81 -21.71
N SER A 20 13.68 29.90 -21.70
CA SER A 20 12.74 29.70 -22.81
C SER A 20 11.92 30.94 -23.17
N LYS A 21 11.58 31.77 -22.17
CA LYS A 21 10.88 33.05 -22.39
C LYS A 21 11.78 34.06 -23.11
N HIS A 22 13.05 34.13 -22.71
CA HIS A 22 14.02 35.02 -23.33
C HIS A 22 14.31 34.62 -24.78
N MET A 23 14.49 33.32 -25.04
CA MET A 23 14.66 32.79 -26.39
C MET A 23 13.46 33.09 -27.31
N ASN A 24 12.23 32.99 -26.79
CA ASN A 24 11.03 33.35 -27.54
C ASN A 24 11.02 34.85 -27.91
N GLY A 25 11.45 35.71 -26.98
CA GLY A 25 11.60 37.14 -27.24
C GLY A 25 12.57 37.44 -28.38
N ILE A 26 13.76 36.81 -28.36
CA ILE A 26 14.77 36.95 -29.42
C ILE A 26 14.24 36.45 -30.76
N LEU A 27 13.62 35.27 -30.79
CA LEU A 27 13.11 34.66 -32.01
C LEU A 27 12.05 35.54 -32.68
N LYS A 28 11.12 36.10 -31.89
CA LYS A 28 10.10 37.03 -32.40
C LYS A 28 10.72 38.34 -32.87
N LYS A 29 11.69 38.88 -32.13
CA LYS A 29 12.37 40.15 -32.47
C LYS A 29 13.12 40.05 -33.80
N HIS A 30 13.79 38.94 -34.07
CA HIS A 30 14.66 38.77 -35.23
C HIS A 30 14.03 37.94 -36.37
N TRP A 31 12.73 37.63 -36.29
CA TRP A 31 12.04 36.83 -37.32
C TRP A 31 12.06 37.47 -38.71
N TYR A 32 12.14 38.81 -38.78
CA TYR A 32 12.23 39.55 -40.04
C TYR A 32 13.44 39.14 -40.89
N ILE A 33 14.54 38.68 -40.28
CA ILE A 33 15.74 38.22 -40.98
C ILE A 33 15.40 37.00 -41.85
N LEU A 34 14.70 36.02 -41.27
CA LEU A 34 14.28 34.81 -41.98
C LEU A 34 13.24 35.12 -43.06
N ARG A 35 12.32 36.07 -42.79
CA ARG A 35 11.36 36.55 -43.78
C ARG A 35 12.03 37.24 -44.96
N GLY A 36 13.09 38.01 -44.72
CA GLY A 36 13.83 38.75 -45.76
C GLY A 36 14.72 37.86 -46.62
N LEU A 37 15.37 36.85 -46.02
CA LEU A 37 16.26 35.92 -46.75
C LEU A 37 15.49 34.89 -47.59
N TYR A 38 14.26 34.54 -47.19
CA TYR A 38 13.46 33.50 -47.83
C TYR A 38 12.04 33.97 -48.19
N PRO A 39 11.89 34.97 -49.07
CA PRO A 39 10.59 35.55 -49.40
C PRO A 39 9.65 34.58 -50.15
N MET A 40 10.20 33.52 -50.77
CA MET A 40 9.41 32.49 -51.47
C MET A 40 8.74 31.47 -50.52
N VAL A 41 9.16 31.41 -49.25
CA VAL A 41 8.63 30.46 -48.26
C VAL A 41 7.44 31.11 -47.55
N ARG A 42 6.22 30.68 -47.90
CA ARG A 42 4.96 31.25 -47.35
C ARG A 42 4.81 31.02 -45.85
N GLU A 43 5.43 29.96 -45.35
CA GLU A 43 5.41 29.51 -43.96
C GLU A 43 6.16 30.48 -43.02
N PHE A 44 7.11 31.26 -43.53
CA PHE A 44 7.87 32.25 -42.76
C PHE A 44 7.23 33.64 -42.73
N ALA A 45 6.07 33.81 -43.36
CA ALA A 45 5.33 35.07 -43.34
C ALA A 45 4.95 35.51 -41.91
N LEU A 46 4.71 34.55 -41.01
CA LEU A 46 4.34 34.76 -39.61
C LEU A 46 5.39 34.16 -38.68
N PRO A 47 5.60 34.73 -37.48
CA PRO A 47 6.47 34.14 -36.47
C PRO A 47 5.95 32.75 -36.05
N PRO A 48 6.85 31.82 -35.72
CA PRO A 48 6.50 30.44 -35.48
C PRO A 48 5.75 30.30 -34.14
N LEU A 49 4.90 29.28 -34.07
CA LEU A 49 4.29 28.85 -32.82
C LEU A 49 5.34 28.08 -32.01
N ILE A 50 5.79 28.65 -30.88
CA ILE A 50 6.71 27.94 -29.99
C ILE A 50 5.93 27.06 -29.02
N LEU A 51 6.20 25.76 -29.03
CA LEU A 51 5.66 24.79 -28.08
C LEU A 51 6.77 24.21 -27.23
N TYR A 52 6.48 24.02 -25.94
CA TYR A 52 7.46 23.47 -25.00
C TYR A 52 7.08 22.06 -24.57
N LYS A 53 8.01 21.13 -24.74
CA LYS A 53 7.99 19.83 -24.06
C LYS A 53 8.36 20.04 -22.59
N ARG A 54 7.86 19.16 -21.71
CA ARG A 54 8.13 19.20 -20.27
C ARG A 54 9.65 19.31 -20.00
N GLY A 55 10.03 20.30 -19.19
CA GLY A 55 11.41 20.48 -18.74
C GLY A 55 11.90 19.31 -17.89
N ARG A 56 13.22 19.11 -17.83
CA ARG A 56 13.83 18.10 -16.95
C ARG A 56 13.60 18.48 -15.49
N THR A 57 12.83 17.69 -14.75
CA THR A 57 12.71 17.82 -13.30
C THR A 57 13.95 17.24 -12.60
N ILE A 58 14.17 17.60 -11.33
CA ILE A 58 15.21 16.97 -10.50
C ILE A 58 15.05 15.43 -10.54
N GLY A 59 13.82 14.93 -10.40
CA GLY A 59 13.54 13.49 -10.50
C GLY A 59 13.87 12.84 -11.84
N SER A 60 13.94 13.60 -12.94
CA SER A 60 14.41 13.10 -14.25
C SER A 60 15.92 13.14 -14.42
N LYS A 61 16.64 13.92 -13.59
CA LYS A 61 18.10 13.98 -13.56
C LYS A 61 18.70 12.98 -12.58
N LEU A 62 17.97 12.66 -11.51
CA LEU A 62 18.40 11.71 -10.50
C LEU A 62 18.09 10.28 -10.94
N THR A 63 19.11 9.43 -10.95
CA THR A 63 18.93 7.98 -11.07
C THR A 63 18.48 7.43 -9.72
N ARG A 64 17.53 6.48 -9.72
CA ARG A 64 17.17 5.75 -8.49
C ARG A 64 18.43 5.05 -7.95
N THR A 65 18.86 5.41 -6.74
CA THR A 65 19.98 4.74 -6.05
C THR A 65 19.66 3.28 -5.69
N LEU A 66 18.38 2.96 -5.52
CA LEU A 66 17.93 1.56 -5.41
C LEU A 66 17.51 1.04 -6.77
N VAL A 67 18.29 0.08 -7.26
CA VAL A 67 17.80 -0.90 -8.23
C VAL A 67 16.62 -1.60 -7.55
N HIS A 68 15.43 -1.50 -8.14
CA HIS A 68 14.31 -2.30 -7.68
C HIS A 68 14.74 -3.75 -7.90
N LYS A 69 15.10 -4.47 -6.83
CA LYS A 69 15.05 -5.92 -6.88
C LYS A 69 13.58 -6.21 -7.06
N GLU A 70 13.16 -6.44 -8.30
CA GLU A 70 11.87 -7.08 -8.52
C GLU A 70 11.90 -8.29 -7.61
N THR A 71 11.02 -8.28 -6.61
CA THR A 71 10.72 -9.50 -5.87
C THR A 71 9.88 -10.32 -6.83
N ILE A 72 10.49 -10.72 -7.96
CA ILE A 72 9.93 -11.72 -8.84
C ILE A 72 9.67 -12.87 -7.89
N GLN A 73 8.41 -13.21 -7.70
CA GLN A 73 8.04 -14.46 -7.09
C GLN A 73 8.62 -15.51 -8.03
N LYS A 74 9.90 -15.86 -7.81
CA LYS A 74 10.55 -16.88 -8.59
C LYS A 74 9.78 -18.14 -8.27
N ASP A 75 9.06 -18.65 -9.26
CA ASP A 75 8.54 -20.00 -9.21
C ASP A 75 9.73 -20.90 -8.89
N THR A 76 9.68 -21.49 -7.70
CA THR A 76 10.63 -22.53 -7.33
C THR A 76 10.35 -23.75 -8.21
N PHE A 77 11.30 -24.67 -8.35
CA PHE A 77 11.07 -25.95 -9.01
C PHE A 77 9.81 -26.69 -8.49
N LEU A 78 9.40 -26.39 -7.25
CA LEU A 78 8.21 -26.91 -6.58
C LEU A 78 6.91 -26.11 -6.86
N GLY A 79 6.92 -25.19 -7.82
CA GLY A 79 5.76 -24.37 -8.22
C GLY A 79 5.69 -22.99 -7.59
N THR A 80 4.55 -22.30 -7.85
CA THR A 80 4.22 -20.98 -7.33
C THR A 80 4.16 -20.98 -5.80
N LYS A 81 4.72 -19.95 -5.16
CA LYS A 81 4.64 -19.82 -3.70
C LYS A 81 3.19 -19.73 -3.26
N ASN A 82 2.80 -20.66 -2.40
CA ASN A 82 1.49 -20.67 -1.77
C ASN A 82 1.29 -19.43 -0.88
N ASN A 83 0.25 -18.66 -1.19
CA ASN A 83 -0.17 -17.51 -0.41
C ASN A 83 -1.11 -17.94 0.73
N GLY A 84 -1.06 -17.22 1.85
CA GLY A 84 -1.93 -17.43 3.01
C GLY A 84 -1.21 -17.94 4.25
N MET A 85 -2.01 -18.31 5.24
CA MET A 85 -1.53 -18.79 6.54
C MET A 85 -1.62 -20.33 6.62
N TYR A 86 -0.53 -20.97 7.06
CA TYR A 86 -0.42 -22.41 7.10
C TYR A 86 -0.10 -22.92 8.52
N PRO A 87 -0.69 -24.05 8.94
CA PRO A 87 -0.34 -24.69 10.19
C PRO A 87 1.11 -25.17 10.14
N TYR A 88 1.83 -25.02 11.26
CA TYR A 88 3.21 -25.47 11.39
C TYR A 88 3.29 -26.61 12.39
N LEU A 89 3.59 -27.83 11.91
CA LEU A 89 3.80 -29.04 12.72
C LEU A 89 2.68 -29.25 13.76
N ASN A 90 2.98 -29.93 14.87
CA ASN A 90 2.06 -30.20 15.98
C ASN A 90 1.83 -29.00 16.91
N CYS A 91 1.78 -27.77 16.38
CA CYS A 91 1.58 -26.58 17.19
C CYS A 91 0.13 -26.51 17.72
N LYS A 92 -0.02 -26.44 19.06
CA LYS A 92 -1.33 -26.33 19.75
C LYS A 92 -2.23 -25.20 19.26
N GLN A 93 -1.66 -24.09 18.78
CA GLN A 93 -2.43 -22.95 18.26
C GLN A 93 -2.83 -23.12 16.79
N CYS A 94 -2.12 -23.95 16.03
CA CYS A 94 -2.37 -24.10 14.59
C CYS A 94 -3.71 -24.78 14.27
N LYS A 95 -4.34 -25.47 15.23
CA LYS A 95 -5.70 -26.03 15.06
C LYS A 95 -6.78 -24.98 14.78
N TYR A 96 -6.48 -23.70 15.04
CA TYR A 96 -7.41 -22.58 14.91
C TYR A 96 -7.10 -21.60 13.76
N VAL A 97 -6.12 -21.95 12.92
CA VAL A 97 -5.68 -21.12 11.80
C VAL A 97 -6.70 -21.12 10.67
N MET A 98 -6.96 -19.96 10.08
CA MET A 98 -7.68 -19.82 8.82
C MET A 98 -6.69 -19.54 7.68
N LYS A 99 -6.75 -20.34 6.61
CA LYS A 99 -5.87 -20.21 5.45
C LYS A 99 -6.13 -18.94 4.65
N THR A 100 -7.41 -18.63 4.45
CA THR A 100 -7.91 -17.43 3.78
C THR A 100 -8.75 -16.63 4.76
N PHE A 101 -8.83 -15.31 4.55
CA PHE A 101 -9.65 -14.43 5.36
C PHE A 101 -10.85 -13.96 4.55
N LYS A 102 -12.05 -14.25 5.06
CA LYS A 102 -13.31 -13.71 4.54
C LYS A 102 -13.92 -12.85 5.63
N HIS A 103 -14.25 -11.61 5.30
CA HIS A 103 -14.87 -10.70 6.24
C HIS A 103 -16.30 -11.21 6.58
N PRO A 104 -16.63 -11.52 7.85
CA PRO A 104 -17.92 -12.14 8.19
C PRO A 104 -19.16 -11.32 7.84
N GLY A 105 -19.08 -9.99 7.92
CA GLY A 105 -20.20 -9.10 7.59
C GLY A 105 -20.41 -8.87 6.08
N THR A 106 -19.38 -8.38 5.38
CA THR A 106 -19.46 -8.06 3.94
C THR A 106 -19.29 -9.26 3.00
N GLY A 107 -18.72 -10.37 3.47
CA GLY A 107 -18.36 -11.52 2.62
C GLY A 107 -17.13 -11.29 1.74
N GLU A 108 -16.49 -10.12 1.83
CA GLU A 108 -15.31 -9.79 1.03
C GLU A 108 -14.15 -10.75 1.35
N ILE A 109 -13.55 -11.31 0.29
CA ILE A 109 -12.36 -12.15 0.41
C ILE A 109 -11.15 -11.25 0.39
N ILE A 110 -10.38 -11.29 1.47
CA ILE A 110 -9.14 -10.52 1.59
C ILE A 110 -7.98 -11.42 1.20
N GLU A 111 -7.28 -11.00 0.15
CA GLU A 111 -6.08 -11.68 -0.32
C GLU A 111 -4.93 -11.48 0.66
N ILE A 112 -4.44 -12.60 1.20
CA ILE A 112 -3.27 -12.63 2.08
C ILE A 112 -2.06 -12.88 1.19
N TYR A 113 -1.16 -11.92 1.10
CA TYR A 113 0.06 -12.06 0.29
C TYR A 113 1.20 -12.71 1.09
N GLY A 114 1.85 -13.70 0.48
CA GLY A 114 2.98 -14.41 1.05
C GLY A 114 2.62 -15.64 1.88
N TYR A 115 3.64 -16.42 2.22
CA TYR A 115 3.52 -17.65 3.01
C TYR A 115 3.76 -17.33 4.49
N HIS A 116 2.72 -17.49 5.31
CA HIS A 116 2.77 -17.21 6.75
C HIS A 116 2.56 -18.48 7.56
N THR A 117 3.20 -18.54 8.73
CA THR A 117 3.04 -19.63 9.69
C THR A 117 2.92 -19.06 11.10
N CYS A 118 2.67 -19.93 12.09
CA CYS A 118 2.59 -19.51 13.49
C CYS A 118 3.94 -18.98 14.06
N LEU A 119 5.02 -19.14 13.31
CA LEU A 119 6.35 -18.64 13.65
C LEU A 119 6.65 -17.25 13.06
N THR A 120 5.80 -16.75 12.16
CA THR A 120 5.99 -15.41 11.56
C THR A 120 5.96 -14.33 12.65
N GLN A 121 6.77 -13.29 12.46
CA GLN A 121 6.96 -12.15 13.36
C GLN A 121 6.74 -10.84 12.61
N PHE A 122 6.52 -9.74 13.33
CA PHE A 122 6.22 -8.42 12.75
C PHE A 122 5.01 -8.47 11.82
N VAL A 123 3.88 -8.91 12.37
CA VAL A 123 2.66 -9.12 11.60
C VAL A 123 1.48 -8.36 12.17
N VAL A 124 0.57 -8.00 11.28
CA VAL A 124 -0.83 -7.68 11.62
C VAL A 124 -1.64 -8.95 11.44
N TYR A 125 -2.35 -9.36 12.48
CA TYR A 125 -3.21 -10.54 12.50
C TYR A 125 -4.66 -10.17 12.79
N ALA A 126 -5.56 -11.06 12.40
CA ALA A 126 -6.97 -10.99 12.70
C ALA A 126 -7.35 -12.13 13.63
N ILE A 127 -8.20 -11.83 14.61
CA ILE A 127 -8.91 -12.79 15.46
C ILE A 127 -10.39 -12.66 15.12
N VAL A 128 -11.05 -13.79 14.84
CA VAL A 128 -12.47 -13.85 14.51
C VAL A 128 -13.21 -14.59 15.61
N CYS A 129 -14.21 -13.93 16.17
CA CYS A 129 -15.19 -14.50 17.07
C CYS A 129 -16.17 -15.41 16.31
N PRO A 130 -16.68 -16.49 16.89
CA PRO A 130 -17.78 -17.28 16.32
C PRO A 130 -19.04 -16.44 16.02
N CYS A 131 -19.23 -15.34 16.74
CA CYS A 131 -20.28 -14.34 16.53
C CYS A 131 -20.07 -13.43 15.30
N GLY A 132 -18.96 -13.57 14.57
CA GLY A 132 -18.66 -12.78 13.38
C GLY A 132 -17.91 -11.47 13.63
N MET A 133 -17.74 -11.05 14.89
CA MET A 133 -16.93 -9.86 15.22
C MET A 133 -15.43 -10.14 15.09
N ILE A 134 -14.69 -9.13 14.64
CA ILE A 134 -13.26 -9.22 14.35
C ILE A 134 -12.47 -8.32 15.31
N TYR A 135 -11.32 -8.81 15.74
CA TYR A 135 -10.26 -8.05 16.38
C TYR A 135 -9.04 -8.05 15.47
N PHE A 136 -8.49 -6.89 15.14
CA PHE A 136 -7.16 -6.79 14.54
C PHE A 136 -6.14 -6.41 15.61
N GLY A 137 -4.95 -6.97 15.48
CA GLY A 137 -3.85 -6.61 16.35
C GLY A 137 -2.52 -6.79 15.65
N GLU A 138 -1.51 -6.20 16.25
CA GLU A 138 -0.13 -6.27 15.82
C GLU A 138 0.72 -7.13 16.78
N THR A 139 1.81 -7.68 16.26
CA THR A 139 2.80 -8.37 17.08
C THR A 139 4.18 -8.35 16.45
N VAL A 140 5.16 -7.97 17.25
CA VAL A 140 6.59 -8.18 16.96
C VAL A 140 7.01 -9.62 17.29
N GLN A 141 6.36 -10.23 18.27
CA GLN A 141 6.60 -11.61 18.68
C GLN A 141 6.03 -12.63 17.68
N LYS A 142 6.41 -13.90 17.83
CA LYS A 142 5.85 -15.01 17.04
C LYS A 142 4.34 -15.08 17.24
N VAL A 143 3.58 -15.24 16.16
CA VAL A 143 2.11 -15.31 16.20
C VAL A 143 1.60 -16.32 17.22
N LYS A 144 2.20 -17.52 17.30
CA LYS A 144 1.79 -18.55 18.29
C LYS A 144 1.82 -18.05 19.73
N SER A 145 2.81 -17.23 20.09
CA SER A 145 2.97 -16.69 21.43
C SER A 145 1.92 -15.64 21.71
N ARG A 146 1.66 -14.76 20.73
CA ARG A 146 0.64 -13.72 20.84
C ARG A 146 -0.77 -14.30 20.96
N ILE A 147 -1.11 -15.32 20.17
CA ILE A 147 -2.42 -15.99 20.27
C ILE A 147 -2.57 -16.70 21.63
N SER A 148 -1.50 -17.30 22.16
CA SER A 148 -1.52 -17.88 23.50
C SER A 148 -1.79 -16.82 24.59
N GLN A 149 -1.20 -15.63 24.47
CA GLN A 149 -1.42 -14.51 25.37
C GLN A 149 -2.86 -13.99 25.32
N HIS A 150 -3.52 -14.04 24.16
CA HIS A 150 -4.94 -13.68 24.04
C HIS A 150 -5.86 -14.73 24.65
N LYS A 151 -5.51 -16.01 24.54
CA LYS A 151 -6.35 -17.12 25.04
C LYS A 151 -6.35 -17.27 26.54
N SER A 152 -5.19 -17.12 27.18
CA SER A 152 -5.07 -17.31 28.62
C SER A 152 -6.05 -16.41 29.42
N PRO A 153 -6.21 -15.10 29.14
CA PRO A 153 -7.22 -14.27 29.77
C PRO A 153 -8.67 -14.72 29.53
N ILE A 154 -8.98 -15.22 28.32
CA ILE A 154 -10.31 -15.75 27.97
C ILE A 154 -10.63 -16.98 28.83
N GLU A 155 -9.67 -17.91 28.95
CA GLU A 155 -9.81 -19.11 29.78
C GLU A 155 -9.96 -18.78 31.27
N MET A 156 -9.25 -17.76 31.75
CA MET A 156 -9.37 -17.27 33.13
C MET A 156 -10.62 -16.39 33.36
N GLY A 157 -11.37 -16.04 32.31
CA GLY A 157 -12.55 -15.17 32.41
C GLY A 157 -12.25 -13.75 32.89
N ASN A 158 -11.07 -13.23 32.55
CA ASN A 158 -10.62 -11.89 32.94
C ASN A 158 -11.38 -10.80 32.16
N VAL A 159 -12.14 -9.96 32.87
CA VAL A 159 -12.99 -8.92 32.25
C VAL A 159 -12.25 -7.60 31.94
N GLY A 160 -10.98 -7.48 32.31
CA GLY A 160 -10.19 -6.25 32.07
C GLY A 160 -9.82 -6.02 30.61
N LEU A 161 -9.76 -7.08 29.80
CA LEU A 161 -9.44 -7.00 28.37
C LEU A 161 -10.71 -7.13 27.53
N GLN A 162 -10.89 -6.25 26.54
CA GLN A 162 -12.11 -6.21 25.69
C GLN A 162 -12.41 -7.56 25.02
N LEU A 163 -11.38 -8.19 24.43
CA LEU A 163 -11.54 -9.49 23.79
C LEU A 163 -12.04 -10.56 24.79
N SER A 164 -11.46 -10.61 25.98
CA SER A 164 -11.83 -11.58 27.01
C SER A 164 -13.21 -11.29 27.62
N LYS A 165 -13.50 -10.02 27.90
CA LYS A 165 -14.81 -9.54 28.34
C LYS A 165 -15.89 -9.97 27.35
N HIS A 166 -15.67 -9.71 26.06
CA HIS A 166 -16.60 -10.09 25.00
C HIS A 166 -16.88 -11.60 24.95
N PHE A 167 -15.82 -12.42 24.99
CA PHE A 167 -15.97 -13.88 24.97
C PHE A 167 -16.77 -14.36 26.18
N LYS A 168 -16.52 -13.81 27.36
CA LYS A 168 -17.28 -14.13 28.57
C LYS A 168 -18.75 -13.74 28.46
N GLU A 169 -19.05 -12.52 28.01
CA GLU A 169 -20.42 -12.01 27.87
C GLU A 169 -21.25 -12.78 26.85
N LYS A 170 -20.63 -13.27 25.78
CA LYS A 170 -21.30 -14.09 24.77
C LYS A 170 -21.26 -15.60 25.04
N GLY A 171 -20.65 -16.03 26.14
CA GLY A 171 -20.49 -17.45 26.47
C GLY A 171 -19.60 -18.21 25.46
N HIS A 172 -18.65 -17.52 24.82
CA HIS A 172 -17.69 -18.12 23.89
C HIS A 172 -16.43 -18.59 24.61
N THR A 173 -15.80 -19.64 24.07
CA THR A 173 -14.57 -20.21 24.62
C THR A 173 -13.35 -19.87 23.79
N ALA A 174 -12.16 -19.94 24.40
CA ALA A 174 -10.88 -19.73 23.72
C ALA A 174 -10.63 -20.74 22.57
N GLU A 175 -11.34 -21.87 22.56
CA GLU A 175 -11.26 -22.87 21.51
C GLU A 175 -12.13 -22.54 20.28
N GLN A 176 -13.11 -21.64 20.41
CA GLN A 176 -13.92 -21.19 19.27
C GLN A 176 -13.24 -20.06 18.49
N LEU A 177 -12.22 -19.44 19.08
CA LEU A 177 -11.44 -18.37 18.47
C LEU A 177 -10.71 -18.88 17.22
N ARG A 178 -10.89 -18.19 16.08
CA ARG A 178 -10.12 -18.41 14.86
C ARG A 178 -9.18 -17.24 14.60
N PHE A 179 -8.03 -17.49 13.98
CA PHE A 179 -7.10 -16.41 13.65
C PHE A 179 -6.37 -16.63 12.32
N THR A 180 -5.85 -15.54 11.77
CA THR A 180 -5.01 -15.56 10.57
C THR A 180 -4.08 -14.35 10.53
N VAL A 181 -3.02 -14.45 9.73
CA VAL A 181 -2.10 -13.33 9.47
C VAL A 181 -2.59 -12.62 8.21
N LEU A 182 -2.77 -11.30 8.29
CA LEU A 182 -3.16 -10.49 7.13
C LEU A 182 -1.94 -9.97 6.38
N GLU A 183 -0.98 -9.45 7.14
CA GLU A 183 0.16 -8.74 6.58
C GLU A 183 1.38 -8.94 7.45
N MET A 184 2.53 -9.23 6.82
CA MET A 184 3.83 -9.18 7.47
C MET A 184 4.57 -7.94 6.99
N VAL A 185 5.08 -7.15 7.93
CA VAL A 185 5.86 -5.95 7.63
C VAL A 185 7.33 -6.37 7.46
N PRO A 186 7.90 -6.35 6.25
CA PRO A 186 9.28 -6.78 6.03
C PRO A 186 10.28 -5.82 6.73
N PRO A 187 11.53 -6.27 6.94
CA PRO A 187 12.61 -5.38 7.37
C PRO A 187 12.74 -4.17 6.44
N LEU A 188 13.05 -3.01 7.01
CA LEU A 188 13.22 -1.77 6.25
C LEU A 188 14.65 -1.68 5.71
N GLU A 189 14.80 -1.56 4.39
CA GLU A 189 16.13 -1.54 3.74
C GLU A 189 16.92 -0.23 3.99
N ARG A 190 16.24 0.88 4.29
CA ARG A 190 16.84 2.22 4.40
C ARG A 190 16.75 2.80 5.82
N GLY A 191 16.68 1.94 6.83
CA GLY A 191 16.37 2.35 8.18
C GLY A 191 14.93 2.83 8.34
N GLY A 192 14.64 3.45 9.48
CA GLY A 192 13.30 3.81 9.91
C GLY A 192 12.75 2.85 10.97
N ASP A 193 11.65 3.26 11.60
CA ASP A 193 11.03 2.50 12.67
C ASP A 193 10.04 1.47 12.10
N ARG A 194 10.47 0.19 12.12
CA ARG A 194 9.65 -0.94 11.66
C ARG A 194 8.44 -1.17 12.57
N GLU A 195 8.57 -0.90 13.87
CA GLU A 195 7.47 -1.03 14.82
C GLU A 195 6.43 0.07 14.62
N LEU A 196 6.86 1.30 14.36
CA LEU A 196 5.95 2.39 13.97
C LEU A 196 5.18 2.01 12.71
N ARG A 197 5.87 1.50 11.68
CA ARG A 197 5.21 1.04 10.45
C ARG A 197 4.21 -0.08 10.75
N LEU A 198 4.55 -1.02 11.63
CA LEU A 198 3.66 -2.10 12.04
C LEU A 198 2.38 -1.56 12.69
N LYS A 199 2.50 -0.62 13.63
CA LYS A 199 1.35 0.03 14.27
C LYS A 199 0.50 0.81 13.28
N GLN A 200 1.12 1.55 12.35
CA GLN A 200 0.38 2.24 11.28
C GLN A 200 -0.41 1.28 10.40
N ARG A 201 0.14 0.11 10.07
CA ARG A 201 -0.58 -0.92 9.29
C ARG A 201 -1.74 -1.52 10.07
N GLU A 202 -1.59 -1.74 11.37
CA GLU A 202 -2.69 -2.17 12.24
C GLU A 202 -3.85 -1.18 12.21
N VAL A 203 -3.58 0.12 12.44
CA VAL A 203 -4.60 1.18 12.39
C VAL A 203 -5.29 1.21 11.03
N TRP A 204 -4.54 1.06 9.95
CA TRP A 204 -5.08 0.99 8.61
C TRP A 204 -6.06 -0.18 8.42
N TRP A 205 -5.73 -1.37 8.94
CA TRP A 205 -6.61 -2.54 8.89
C TRP A 205 -7.86 -2.37 9.76
N ILE A 206 -7.72 -1.83 10.96
CA ILE A 206 -8.85 -1.52 11.86
C ILE A 206 -9.85 -0.60 11.16
N ASN A 207 -9.35 0.47 10.53
CA ASN A 207 -10.19 1.41 9.80
C ASN A 207 -10.80 0.79 8.54
N LYS A 208 -9.98 0.12 7.72
CA LYS A 208 -10.43 -0.48 6.45
C LYS A 208 -11.56 -1.49 6.64
N LEU A 209 -11.52 -2.28 7.71
CA LEU A 209 -12.46 -3.37 7.95
C LEU A 209 -13.39 -3.10 9.14
N ASN A 210 -13.48 -1.85 9.57
CA ASN A 210 -14.39 -1.36 10.61
C ASN A 210 -14.48 -2.26 11.85
N SER A 211 -13.33 -2.61 12.44
CA SER A 211 -13.31 -3.49 13.63
C SER A 211 -13.44 -2.75 14.96
N LEU A 212 -13.72 -1.45 14.95
CA LEU A 212 -13.98 -0.69 16.16
C LEU A 212 -15.29 -1.11 16.81
N HIS A 213 -15.31 -1.14 18.13
CA HIS A 213 -16.52 -1.32 18.92
C HIS A 213 -17.54 -0.20 18.59
N PRO A 214 -18.83 -0.50 18.35
CA PRO A 214 -19.51 -1.78 18.62
C PRO A 214 -19.53 -2.80 17.47
N HIS A 215 -19.01 -2.45 16.29
CA HIS A 215 -19.06 -3.33 15.11
C HIS A 215 -17.98 -4.42 15.11
N GLY A 216 -16.88 -4.19 15.84
CA GLY A 216 -15.86 -5.18 16.12
C GLY A 216 -15.34 -5.11 17.55
N LEU A 217 -14.16 -5.69 17.77
CA LEU A 217 -13.60 -5.94 19.10
C LEU A 217 -12.44 -5.00 19.47
N ASN A 218 -12.00 -4.13 18.54
CA ASN A 218 -11.01 -3.11 18.85
C ASN A 218 -11.66 -1.96 19.62
N LYS A 219 -11.06 -1.55 20.74
CA LYS A 219 -11.61 -0.47 21.58
C LYS A 219 -11.37 0.90 20.96
N ASP A 220 -10.12 1.13 20.55
CA ASP A 220 -9.57 2.38 20.07
C ASP A 220 -8.32 2.09 19.25
N TYR A 221 -7.82 3.13 18.57
CA TYR A 221 -6.53 3.13 17.90
C TYR A 221 -5.91 4.52 17.96
N ASN A 222 -4.59 4.60 17.81
CA ASN A 222 -3.87 5.86 17.93
C ASN A 222 -3.56 6.48 16.56
N LEU A 223 -4.23 7.58 16.21
CA LEU A 223 -3.97 8.32 14.96
C LEU A 223 -2.72 9.22 15.01
N TYR A 224 -2.18 9.53 16.20
CA TYR A 224 -0.95 10.32 16.33
C TYR A 224 0.27 9.61 15.71
N LEU A 225 0.15 8.31 15.40
CA LEU A 225 1.18 7.54 14.71
C LEU A 225 1.44 8.03 13.26
N PHE A 226 0.59 8.89 12.70
CA PHE A 226 0.71 9.42 11.34
C PHE A 226 1.16 10.89 11.28
N LEU A 227 1.39 11.53 12.42
CA LEU A 227 1.91 12.89 12.54
C LEU A 227 3.44 12.87 12.71
#